data_AF-A0A1F9F2Z6-F1
#
_entry.id   AF-A0A1F9F2Z6-F1
#
_cell.length_a   1.000
_cell.length_b   1.000
_cell.length_c   1.000
_cell.angle_alpha   90.00
_cell.angle_beta   90.00
_cell.angle_gamma   90.00
#
_symmetry.space_group_name_H-M   'P 1'
#
loop_
_entity.id
_entity.type
_entity.pdbx_description
1 polymer ?
#
loop_
_entity_poly.entity_id
_entity_poly.type
_entity_poly.pdbx_seq_one_letter_code
_entity_poly.pdbx_strand_id
1 'polypeptide(L)' 'MMTVMAAFTGLLPIMFSMGTGSDMMKRIAAPMVGGLISSFALELLVYPAIYYVWRSKELRK' A
#
# COMPACT_ATOMS: atom_id res chain seq x y z
N MET A 1 -4.59 5.74 8.08
CA MET A 1 -3.31 5.18 8.59
C MET A 1 -3.49 3.85 9.31
N MET A 2 -4.59 3.60 10.04
CA MET A 2 -4.82 2.34 10.79
C MET A 2 -4.74 1.07 9.91
N THR A 3 -5.29 1.11 8.70
CA THR A 3 -5.30 -0.03 7.76
C THR A 3 -3.90 -0.41 7.27
N VAL A 4 -3.09 0.58 6.88
CA VAL A 4 -1.70 0.37 6.43
C VAL A 4 -0.86 -0.17 7.58
N MET A 5 -0.97 0.41 8.77
CA MET A 5 -0.23 -0.05 9.95
C MET A 5 -0.58 -1.49 10.32
N ALA A 6 -1.86 -1.86 10.33
CA ALA A 6 -2.29 -3.23 10.60
C ALA A 6 -1.78 -4.24 9.55
N ALA A 7 -1.77 -3.85 8.27
CA ALA A 7 -1.26 -4.70 7.21
C ALA A 7 0.26 -4.87 7.29
N PHE A 8 0.99 -3.80 7.63
CA PHE A 8 2.43 -3.85 7.85
C PHE A 8 2.79 -4.76 9.03
N THR A 9 2.14 -4.60 10.19
CA THR A 9 2.42 -5.44 11.36
C THR A 9 2.08 -6.91 11.14
N GLY A 10 1.09 -7.22 10.30
CA GLY A 10 0.75 -8.60 9.93
C GLY A 10 1.69 -9.24 8.90
N LEU A 11 2.17 -8.48 7.92
CA LEU A 11 2.96 -9.01 6.79
C LEU A 11 4.47 -8.97 7.03
N LEU A 12 4.97 -7.97 7.76
CA LEU A 12 6.40 -7.81 8.03
C LEU A 12 7.01 -9.03 8.75
N PRO A 13 6.37 -9.64 9.77
CA PRO A 13 6.93 -10.81 10.45
C PRO A 13 7.00 -12.05 9.53
N ILE A 14 6.07 -12.18 8.58
CA ILE A 14 6.04 -13.29 7.61
C ILE A 14 7.29 -13.26 6.73
N MET A 15 7.80 -12.06 6.41
CA MET A 15 9.03 -11.91 5.64
C MET A 15 10.28 -12.36 6.41
N PHE A 16 10.29 -12.23 7.74
CA PHE A 16 11.42 -12.63 8.59
C PHE A 16 11.32 -14.08 9.10
N SER A 17 10.20 -14.77 8.86
CA SER A 17 10.03 -16.17 9.26
C SER A 17 11.02 -17.10 8.53
N MET A 18 11.72 -17.97 9.27
CA MET A 18 12.72 -18.94 8.77
C MET A 18 12.35 -20.38 9.11
N GLY A 19 11.05 -20.72 9.02
CA GLY A 19 10.54 -22.08 9.18
C GLY A 19 10.32 -22.83 7.86
N THR A 20 10.01 -24.13 7.95
CA THR A 20 9.55 -24.96 6.83
C THR A 20 8.29 -24.34 6.18
N GLY A 21 8.29 -24.18 4.85
CA GLY A 21 7.19 -23.51 4.13
C GLY A 21 7.26 -21.99 4.09
N SER A 22 8.26 -21.36 4.72
CA SER A 22 8.44 -19.90 4.68
C SER A 22 8.71 -19.36 3.28
N ASP A 23 9.38 -20.12 2.41
CA ASP A 23 9.63 -19.71 1.02
C ASP A 23 8.34 -19.51 0.21
N MET A 24 7.31 -20.32 0.49
CA MET A 24 6.00 -20.15 -0.15
C MET A 24 5.28 -18.91 0.40
N MET A 25 5.30 -18.71 1.72
CA MET A 25 4.64 -17.57 2.36
C MET A 25 5.30 -16.23 1.97
N LYS A 26 6.64 -16.19 1.86
CA LYS A 26 7.37 -14.99 1.43
C LYS A 26 7.01 -14.57 0.00
N ARG A 27 6.79 -15.52 -0.91
CA ARG A 27 6.39 -15.23 -2.31
C ARG A 27 5.01 -14.58 -2.42
N ILE A 28 4.11 -14.86 -1.47
CA ILE A 28 2.77 -14.24 -1.42
C ILE A 28 2.84 -12.90 -0.68
N ALA A 29 3.58 -12.83 0.42
CA ALA A 29 3.68 -11.63 1.25
C ALA A 29 4.48 -10.50 0.57
N ALA A 30 5.56 -10.81 -0.16
CA ALA A 30 6.41 -9.82 -0.82
C ALA A 30 5.66 -8.87 -1.77
N PRO A 31 4.85 -9.35 -2.74
CA PRO A 31 4.07 -8.45 -3.61
C PRO A 31 3.00 -7.67 -2.84
N MET A 32 2.42 -8.23 -1.77
CA MET A 32 1.43 -7.52 -0.97
C MET A 32 2.04 -6.34 -0.20
N VAL A 33 3.23 -6.50 0.39
CA VAL A 33 3.95 -5.40 1.07
C VAL A 33 4.34 -4.31 0.05
N GLY A 34 4.88 -4.70 -1.11
CA GLY A 34 5.21 -3.74 -2.17
C GLY A 34 3.98 -3.00 -2.71
N GLY A 35 2.86 -3.72 -2.87
CA GLY A 35 1.58 -3.16 -3.27
C GLY A 35 1.04 -2.16 -2.26
N LEU A 36 1.10 -2.48 -0.96
CA LEU A 36 0.67 -1.57 0.11
C LEU A 36 1.47 -0.26 0.14
N ILE A 37 2.80 -0.33 -0.03
CA ILE A 37 3.65 0.86 -0.09
C ILE A 37 3.27 1.73 -1.29
N SER A 38 3.14 1.10 -2.46
CA SER A 38 2.83 1.78 -3.71
C SER A 38 1.45 2.44 -3.64
N SER A 39 0.42 1.69 -3.23
CA SER A 39 -0.95 2.19 -3.09
C SER A 39 -1.05 3.31 -2.07
N PHE A 40 -0.36 3.21 -0.93
CA PHE A 40 -0.34 4.28 0.06
C PHE A 40 0.28 5.58 -0.49
N ALA A 41 1.36 5.48 -1.27
CA ALA A 41 1.95 6.64 -1.94
C ALA A 41 0.99 7.23 -2.99
N LEU A 42 0.31 6.38 -3.77
CA LEU A 42 -0.72 6.80 -4.73
C LEU A 42 -1.89 7.51 -4.05
N GLU A 43 -2.41 7.00 -2.94
CA GLU A 43 -3.50 7.62 -2.19
C GLU A 43 -3.11 8.99 -1.63
N LEU A 44 -1.86 9.17 -1.19
CA LEU A 44 -1.43 10.42 -0.57
C LEU A 44 -1.02 11.49 -1.58
N LEU A 45 -0.61 11.08 -2.79
CA LEU A 45 -0.02 11.98 -3.78
C LEU A 45 -0.88 12.11 -5.04
N VAL A 46 -1.37 11.00 -5.58
CA VAL A 46 -2.11 10.95 -6.84
C VAL A 46 -3.58 11.32 -6.66
N TYR A 47 -4.25 10.76 -5.65
CA TYR A 47 -5.65 11.10 -5.36
C TYR A 47 -5.89 12.60 -5.11
N PRO A 48 -5.11 13.30 -4.25
CA PRO A 48 -5.32 14.73 -4.04
C PRO A 48 -4.96 15.56 -5.27
N ALA A 49 -3.94 15.16 -6.04
CA ALA A 49 -3.60 15.85 -7.29
C ALA A 49 -4.74 15.76 -8.31
N ILE A 50 -5.33 14.57 -8.48
CA ILE A 50 -6.49 14.38 -9.37
C ILE A 50 -7.69 15.18 -8.85
N TYR A 51 -7.97 15.11 -7.54
CA TYR A 51 -9.08 15.84 -6.93
C TYR A 51 -8.94 17.36 -7.15
N TYR A 52 -7.75 17.91 -6.93
CA TYR A 52 -7.48 19.33 -7.12
C TYR A 52 -7.65 19.77 -8.59
N VAL A 53 -7.14 18.99 -9.55
CA VAL A 53 -7.31 19.27 -10.99
C VAL A 53 -8.78 19.20 -11.41
N TRP A 54 -9.52 18.22 -10.91
CA TRP A 54 -10.95 18.10 -11.22
C TRP A 54 -11.77 19.25 -10.60
N ARG A 55 -11.53 19.55 -9.33
CA ARG A 55 -12.20 20.64 -8.60
C ARG A 55 -11.89 22.02 -9.16
N SER A 56 -10.65 22.27 -9.57
CA SER A 56 -10.26 23.54 -10.22
C SER A 56 -10.88 23.71 -11.60
N LYS A 57 -11.14 22.62 -12.34
CA LYS A 57 -11.91 22.65 -13.59
C LYS A 57 -13.40 22.91 -13.36
N GLU A 58 -13.97 22.41 -12.26
CA GLU A 58 -15.36 22.67 -11.87
C GLU A 58 -15.57 24.14 -11.48
N LEU A 59 -14.63 24.75 -10.75
CA LEU A 59 -14.70 26.16 -10.34
C LEU A 59 -14.46 27.18 -11.47
N ARG A 60 -13.91 26.73 -12.62
CA ARG A 60 -13.66 27.59 -13.80
C ARG A 60 -14.79 27.52 -14.84
N LYS A 61 -15.91 26.90 -14.50
CA LYS A 61 -17.13 26.84 -15.30
C LYS A 61 -18.19 27.73 -14.67
#